data_AF-A0A349VUA1-F1
#
_entry.id   AF-A0A349VUA1-F1
#
_cell.length_a   1.000
_cell.length_b   1.000
_cell.length_c   1.000
_cell.angle_alpha   90.00
_cell.angle_beta   90.00
_cell.angle_gamma   90.00
#
_symmetry.space_group_name_H-M   'P 1'
#
loop_
_entity.id
_entity.type
_entity.pdbx_description
1 polymer ?
#
loop_
_entity_poly.entity_id
_entity_poly.type
_entity_poly.pdbx_seq_one_letter_code
_entity_poly.pdbx_strand_id
1 'polypeptide(L)' 'VEYPIGHPRRRAEGIPKLIEKYKTNLARVFSEKQQKEILAATLDYDTFLEQDVSRLMDLFVR' A
#
# COMPACT_ATOMS: atom_id res chain seq x y z
N VAL A 1 -12.83 4.22 -23.94
CA VAL A 1 -11.88 5.03 -23.13
C VAL A 1 -10.51 4.86 -23.74
N GLU A 2 -9.84 5.96 -24.11
CA GLU A 2 -8.54 5.93 -24.80
C GLU A 2 -7.38 5.44 -23.90
N TYR A 3 -7.38 5.83 -22.60
CA TYR A 3 -6.41 5.35 -21.62
C TYR A 3 -7.09 4.63 -20.43
N PRO A 4 -6.79 3.34 -20.17
CA PRO A 4 -7.32 2.65 -19.01
C PRO A 4 -6.85 3.30 -17.70
N ILE A 5 -7.54 3.03 -16.58
CA ILE A 5 -7.25 3.68 -15.27
C ILE A 5 -5.82 3.40 -14.77
N GLY A 6 -5.23 2.27 -15.16
CA GLY A 6 -3.85 1.89 -14.83
C GLY A 6 -2.79 2.57 -15.69
N HIS A 7 -3.17 3.37 -16.69
CA HIS A 7 -2.24 4.04 -17.60
C HIS A 7 -1.47 5.19 -16.90
N PRO A 8 -0.20 5.47 -17.23
CA PRO A 8 0.58 6.55 -16.62
C PRO A 8 -0.09 7.93 -16.69
N ARG A 9 -0.77 8.24 -17.80
CA ARG A 9 -1.50 9.51 -17.99
C ARG A 9 -2.67 9.73 -17.02
N ARG A 10 -3.09 8.69 -16.29
CA ARG A 10 -4.22 8.73 -15.35
C ARG A 10 -3.78 8.43 -13.91
N ARG A 11 -2.50 8.61 -13.56
CA ARG A 11 -2.00 8.33 -12.21
C ARG A 11 -2.71 9.14 -11.13
N ALA A 12 -3.07 10.40 -11.39
CA ALA A 12 -3.85 11.21 -10.45
C ALA A 12 -5.20 10.57 -10.08
N GLU A 13 -5.86 9.91 -11.04
CA GLU A 13 -7.12 9.17 -10.80
C GLU A 13 -6.88 7.74 -10.29
N GLY A 14 -5.81 7.09 -10.76
CA GLY A 14 -5.54 5.69 -10.54
C GLY A 14 -4.87 5.38 -9.19
N ILE A 15 -3.97 6.23 -8.71
CA ILE A 15 -3.26 6.03 -7.44
C ILE A 15 -4.23 5.94 -6.25
N PRO A 16 -5.24 6.83 -6.10
CA PRO A 16 -6.24 6.67 -5.04
C PRO A 16 -6.94 5.31 -5.10
N LYS A 17 -7.28 4.81 -6.30
CA LYS A 17 -7.90 3.49 -6.47
C LYS A 17 -6.95 2.34 -6.13
N LEU A 18 -5.66 2.49 -6.42
CA LEU A 18 -4.63 1.52 -6.03
C LEU A 18 -4.46 1.46 -4.51
N ILE A 19 -4.47 2.60 -3.82
CA ILE A 19 -4.42 2.67 -2.35
C ILE A 19 -5.64 1.99 -1.73
N GLU A 20 -6.85 2.24 -2.24
CA GLU A 20 -8.06 1.58 -1.74
C GLU A 20 -8.05 0.07 -1.99
N LYS A 21 -7.56 -0.37 -3.17
CA LYS A 21 -7.32 -1.79 -3.46
C LYS A 21 -6.31 -2.39 -2.48
N TYR A 22 -5.24 -1.68 -2.15
CA TYR A 22 -4.22 -2.14 -1.22
C TYR A 22 -4.81 -2.35 0.19
N LYS A 23 -5.48 -1.35 0.74
CA LYS A 23 -6.19 -1.43 2.04
C LYS A 23 -7.19 -2.59 2.08
N THR A 24 -8.00 -2.73 1.03
CA THR A 24 -9.00 -3.81 0.93
C THR A 24 -8.35 -5.20 0.98
N ASN A 25 -7.19 -5.38 0.34
CA ASN A 25 -6.51 -6.68 0.34
C ASN A 25 -5.78 -6.95 1.65
N LEU A 26 -5.19 -5.93 2.30
CA LEU A 26 -4.63 -6.10 3.64
C LEU A 26 -5.69 -6.54 4.65
N ALA A 27 -6.89 -5.96 4.57
CA ALA A 27 -8.01 -6.29 5.44
C ALA A 27 -8.52 -7.73 5.33
N ARG A 28 -8.20 -8.43 4.23
CA ARG A 28 -8.53 -9.85 4.04
C ARG A 28 -7.55 -10.79 4.74
N VAL A 29 -6.40 -10.28 5.16
CA VAL A 29 -5.26 -11.10 5.57
C VAL A 29 -4.81 -10.79 7.00
N PHE A 30 -4.83 -9.52 7.39
CA PHE A 30 -4.22 -9.05 8.63
C PHE A 30 -5.25 -8.43 9.58
N SER A 31 -4.98 -8.46 10.88
CA SER A 31 -5.79 -7.77 11.89
C SER A 31 -5.80 -6.26 11.66
N GLU A 32 -6.82 -5.54 12.13
CA GLU A 32 -6.90 -4.08 11.96
C GLU A 32 -5.66 -3.36 12.52
N LYS A 33 -5.11 -3.84 13.64
CA LYS A 33 -3.88 -3.32 14.23
C LYS A 33 -2.71 -3.44 13.25
N GLN A 34 -2.50 -4.64 12.72
CA GLN A 34 -1.38 -4.91 11.80
C GLN A 34 -1.56 -4.21 10.45
N GLN A 35 -2.79 -4.06 9.96
CA GLN A 35 -3.08 -3.24 8.78
C GLN A 35 -2.62 -1.79 8.98
N LYS A 36 -2.88 -1.19 10.14
CA LYS A 36 -2.46 0.19 10.45
C LYS A 36 -0.94 0.33 10.47
N GLU A 37 -0.24 -0.64 11.06
CA GLU A 37 1.23 -0.67 11.10
C GLU A 37 1.83 -0.80 9.70
N ILE A 38 1.32 -1.73 8.88
CA ILE A 38 1.75 -1.92 7.48
C ILE A 38 1.50 -0.64 6.66
N LEU A 39 0.32 -0.03 6.78
CA LEU A 39 -0.04 1.16 6.01
C LEU A 39 0.82 2.37 6.40
N ALA A 40 1.13 2.54 7.69
CA ALA A 40 2.01 3.59 8.16
C ALA A 40 3.44 3.44 7.63
N ALA A 41 3.93 2.20 7.51
CA ALA A 41 5.28 1.92 7.02
C ALA A 41 5.44 2.02 5.49
N THR A 42 4.35 1.91 4.71
CA THR A 42 4.42 1.71 3.24
C THR A 42 3.77 2.78 2.37
N LEU A 43 2.91 3.63 2.93
CA LEU A 43 2.22 4.67 2.14
C LEU A 43 2.97 6.01 2.06
N ASP A 44 3.88 6.27 2.99
CA ASP A 44 4.76 7.44 2.95
C ASP A 44 6.11 7.04 2.35
N TYR A 45 6.54 7.73 1.30
CA TYR A 45 7.69 7.33 0.51
C TYR A 45 9.00 7.44 1.30
N ASP A 46 9.18 8.55 2.01
CA ASP A 46 10.41 8.80 2.78
C ASP A 46 10.50 7.84 3.97
N THR A 47 9.38 7.65 4.70
CA THR A 47 9.28 6.65 5.76
C THR A 47 9.59 5.24 5.25
N PHE A 48 9.08 4.87 4.07
CA PHE A 48 9.30 3.55 3.47
C PHE A 48 10.77 3.32 3.12
N LEU A 49 11.44 4.32 2.54
CA LEU A 49 12.86 4.23 2.18
C LEU A 49 13.77 4.04 3.39
N GLU A 50 13.38 4.56 4.55
CA GLU A 50 14.14 4.44 5.80
C GLU A 50 13.90 3.11 6.53
N GLN A 51 12.97 2.26 6.07
CA GLN A 51 12.69 0.99 6.74
C GLN A 51 13.86 0.01 6.57
N ASP A 52 14.24 -0.63 7.69
CA ASP A 52 15.01 -1.86 7.62
C ASP A 52 14.18 -2.95 6.92
N VAL A 53 14.80 -3.63 5.95
CA VAL A 53 14.10 -4.64 5.14
C VAL A 53 13.59 -5.78 6.00
N SER A 54 14.36 -6.24 6.99
CA SER A 54 13.95 -7.36 7.86
C SER A 54 12.72 -6.96 8.67
N ARG A 55 12.78 -5.78 9.30
CA ARG A 55 11.66 -5.24 10.09
C ARG A 55 10.41 -5.00 9.25
N LEU A 56 10.56 -4.51 8.01
CA LEU A 56 9.44 -4.34 7.10
C LEU A 56 8.77 -5.68 6.80
N MET A 57 9.56 -6.73 6.52
CA MET A 57 9.04 -8.06 6.21
C MET A 57 8.34 -8.70 7.42
N ASP A 58 8.81 -8.45 8.64
CA ASP A 58 8.17 -8.92 9.87
C ASP A 58 6.72 -8.39 10.00
N LEU A 59 6.44 -7.18 9.49
CA LEU A 59 5.07 -6.64 9.48
C LEU A 59 4.10 -7.47 8.63
N PHE A 60 4.59 -8.25 7.67
CA PHE A 60 3.78 -9.07 6.75
C PHE A 60 3.67 -10.55 7.17
N VAL A 61 4.25 -10.94 8.30
CA VAL A 61 4.08 -12.29 8.87
C VAL A 61 2.70 -12.41 9.50
N ARG A 62 2.02 -13.56 9.31
CA ARG A 62 0.71 -13.84 9.90
C ARG A 62 0.82 -14.43 11.29
#